data_AF-A0A812U3A6-F1
#
_entry.id   AF-A0A812U3A6-F1
#
_cell.length_a   1.000
_cell.length_b   1.000
_cell.length_c   1.000
_cell.angle_alpha   90.00
_cell.angle_beta   90.00
_cell.angle_gamma   90.00
#
_symmetry.space_group_name_H-M   'P 1'
#
loop_
_entity.id
_entity.type
_entity.pdbx_description
1 polymer ?
#
loop_
_entity_poly.entity_id
_entity_poly.type
_entity_poly.pdbx_seq_one_letter_code
_entity_poly.pdbx_strand_id
1 'polypeptide(L)'
;EVYQRPSSKQIGKLLWQILDPVRYLHFYCIAHRDIKPQNVLLVTKGVQFPQLKLADFNLATELQGEFLTKCCGTPGFMSPEVVQGRYSELCDVWSIGVTFYQIVTGQRLWRDTDTKENHFNELLEQTPLSLKSTEAWKLQGSGALDLAQSMLSLESQGRPTAAAAMEHDWLQRQMLGSEQACCTIS
;
A
#
# COMPACT_ATOMS: atom_id res chain seq x y z
N GLU A 1 -0.55 2.92 27.49
CA GLU A 1 -0.34 1.60 26.83
C GLU A 1 1.00 1.62 26.11
N VAL A 2 1.84 0.61 26.30
CA VAL A 2 3.10 0.50 25.56
C VAL A 2 2.74 0.04 24.15
N TYR A 3 2.98 0.89 23.15
CA TYR A 3 2.80 0.53 21.74
C TYR A 3 3.71 -0.67 21.42
N GLN A 4 3.12 -1.83 21.20
CA GLN A 4 3.84 -3.02 20.75
C GLN A 4 3.82 -3.05 19.23
N ARG A 5 5.00 -3.17 18.60
CA ARG A 5 5.12 -3.22 17.14
C ARG A 5 4.36 -4.45 16.58
N PRO A 6 3.56 -4.32 15.52
CA PRO A 6 2.78 -5.44 15.01
C PRO A 6 3.66 -6.56 14.44
N SER A 7 3.21 -7.80 14.59
CA SER A 7 3.85 -8.98 13.98
C SER A 7 3.66 -9.01 12.46
N SER A 8 4.53 -9.74 11.73
CA SER A 8 4.40 -9.95 10.28
C SER A 8 3.03 -10.46 9.87
N LYS A 9 2.45 -11.37 10.67
CA LYS A 9 1.11 -11.89 10.44
C LYS A 9 0.02 -10.83 10.57
N GLN A 10 0.14 -9.91 11.53
CA GLN A 10 -0.79 -8.79 11.66
C GLN A 10 -0.63 -7.84 10.48
N ILE A 11 0.60 -7.45 10.15
CA ILE A 11 0.88 -6.55 9.02
C ILE A 11 0.37 -7.14 7.70
N GLY A 12 0.66 -8.42 7.43
CA GLY A 12 0.18 -9.11 6.23
C GLY A 12 -1.34 -9.12 6.14
N LYS A 13 -2.05 -9.44 7.24
CA LYS A 13 -3.52 -9.38 7.28
C LYS A 13 -4.06 -7.96 7.09
N LEU A 14 -3.38 -6.93 7.59
CA LEU A 14 -3.80 -5.54 7.39
C LEU A 14 -3.63 -5.15 5.91
N LEU A 15 -2.46 -5.46 5.33
CA LEU A 15 -2.18 -5.19 3.93
C LEU A 15 -3.15 -5.92 2.99
N TRP A 16 -3.45 -7.19 3.27
CA TRP A 16 -4.45 -7.96 2.53
C TRP A 16 -5.83 -7.29 2.55
N GLN A 17 -6.29 -6.85 3.72
CA GLN A 17 -7.59 -6.18 3.87
C GLN A 17 -7.66 -4.79 3.21
N ILE A 18 -6.51 -4.18 2.88
CA ILE A 18 -6.44 -2.96 2.07
C ILE A 18 -6.41 -3.30 0.58
N LEU A 19 -5.61 -4.30 0.18
CA LEU A 19 -5.48 -4.72 -1.22
C LEU A 19 -6.76 -5.33 -1.79
N ASP A 20 -7.48 -6.16 -1.03
CA ASP A 20 -8.66 -6.88 -1.52
C ASP A 20 -9.81 -5.96 -2.01
N PRO A 21 -10.26 -4.93 -1.25
CA PRO A 21 -11.25 -4.00 -1.77
C PRO A 21 -10.72 -3.19 -2.96
N VAL A 22 -9.43 -2.87 -3.00
CA VAL A 22 -8.84 -2.11 -4.12
C VAL A 22 -8.76 -2.97 -5.38
N ARG A 23 -8.38 -4.25 -5.25
CA ARG A 23 -8.47 -5.25 -6.33
C ARG A 23 -9.89 -5.33 -6.89
N TYR A 24 -10.90 -5.33 -6.02
CA TYR A 24 -12.30 -5.29 -6.45
C TYR A 24 -12.63 -4.02 -7.23
N LEU A 25 -12.23 -2.84 -6.75
CA LEU A 25 -12.45 -1.57 -7.48
C LEU A 25 -11.75 -1.57 -8.84
N HIS A 26 -10.48 -1.99 -8.88
CA HIS A 26 -9.68 -2.04 -10.10
C HIS A 26 -10.27 -3.00 -11.14
N PHE A 27 -10.87 -4.11 -10.70
CA PHE A 27 -11.59 -5.03 -11.59
C PHE A 27 -12.78 -4.36 -12.31
N TYR A 28 -13.45 -3.41 -11.65
CA TYR A 28 -14.51 -2.59 -12.24
C TYR A 28 -13.99 -1.27 -12.83
N CYS A 29 -12.68 -1.17 -13.08
CA CYS A 29 -12.03 0.04 -13.59
C CYS A 29 -12.30 1.27 -12.72
N ILE A 30 -12.37 1.13 -11.40
CA ILE A 30 -12.54 2.26 -10.46
C ILE A 30 -11.23 2.48 -9.71
N ALA A 31 -10.72 3.72 -9.72
CA ALA A 31 -9.63 4.16 -8.84
C ALA A 31 -10.18 4.88 -7.61
N HIS A 32 -9.64 4.60 -6.44
CA HIS A 32 -10.00 5.28 -5.18
C HIS A 32 -9.35 6.66 -5.04
N ARG A 33 -8.07 6.78 -5.39
CA ARG A 33 -7.26 8.02 -5.47
C ARG A 33 -6.99 8.76 -4.15
N ASP A 34 -7.27 8.14 -3.00
CA ASP A 34 -6.98 8.75 -1.69
C ASP A 34 -6.79 7.68 -0.59
N ILE A 35 -6.04 6.63 -0.92
CA ILE A 35 -5.73 5.59 0.06
C ILE A 35 -4.64 6.09 1.01
N LYS A 36 -4.96 6.07 2.30
CA LYS A 36 -4.08 6.50 3.39
C LYS A 36 -4.57 5.90 4.70
N PRO A 37 -3.75 5.83 5.77
CA PRO A 37 -4.17 5.28 7.06
C PRO A 37 -5.47 5.87 7.62
N GLN A 38 -5.74 7.17 7.38
CA GLN A 38 -6.95 7.84 7.85
C GLN A 38 -8.23 7.30 7.19
N ASN A 39 -8.12 6.74 5.99
CA ASN A 39 -9.23 6.18 5.22
C ASN A 39 -9.33 4.65 5.39
N VAL A 40 -8.53 4.06 6.27
CA VAL A 40 -8.55 2.63 6.62
C VAL A 40 -9.09 2.48 8.05
N LEU A 41 -10.38 2.19 8.16
CA LEU A 41 -11.10 2.21 9.43
C LEU A 41 -11.06 0.86 10.14
N LEU A 42 -10.79 0.89 11.46
CA LEU A 42 -10.90 -0.27 12.34
C LEU A 42 -12.38 -0.48 12.72
N VAL A 43 -12.95 -1.62 12.35
CA VAL A 43 -14.33 -1.99 12.68
C VAL A 43 -14.43 -2.55 14.10
N THR A 44 -13.40 -3.24 14.56
CA THR A 44 -13.36 -3.89 15.88
C THR A 44 -12.19 -3.34 16.69
N LYS A 45 -12.44 -2.95 17.95
CA LYS A 45 -11.41 -2.50 18.90
C LYS A 45 -11.07 -3.60 19.91
N GLY A 46 -9.83 -3.61 20.39
CA GLY A 46 -9.41 -4.52 21.47
C GLY A 46 -9.25 -5.99 21.09
N VAL A 47 -9.27 -6.33 19.79
CA VAL A 47 -9.02 -7.69 19.30
C VAL A 47 -7.64 -7.79 18.66
N GLN A 48 -7.03 -8.96 18.75
CA GLN A 48 -5.68 -9.22 18.20
C GLN A 48 -5.59 -9.01 16.68
N PHE A 49 -6.70 -9.27 15.96
CA PHE A 49 -6.83 -9.12 14.52
C PHE A 49 -8.06 -8.28 14.20
N PRO A 50 -7.92 -6.94 14.15
CA PRO A 50 -9.06 -6.10 13.86
C PRO A 50 -9.48 -6.22 12.40
N GLN A 51 -10.78 -6.19 12.16
CA GLN A 51 -11.31 -6.03 10.81
C GLN A 51 -11.11 -4.59 10.33
N LEU A 52 -10.67 -4.44 9.09
CA LEU A 52 -10.53 -3.16 8.42
C LEU A 52 -11.59 -2.97 7.36
N LYS A 53 -11.97 -1.71 7.13
CA LYS A 53 -12.75 -1.29 5.96
C LYS A 53 -12.10 -0.06 5.34
N LEU A 54 -11.95 -0.11 4.02
CA LEU A 54 -11.61 1.06 3.22
C LEU A 54 -12.82 2.01 3.19
N ALA A 55 -12.58 3.30 3.38
CA ALA A 55 -13.60 4.34 3.48
C ALA A 55 -13.20 5.56 2.65
N ASP A 56 -14.13 6.52 2.55
CA ASP A 56 -13.97 7.80 1.86
C ASP A 56 -13.75 7.69 0.33
N PHE A 57 -14.86 7.41 -0.37
CA PHE A 57 -14.91 7.31 -1.83
C PHE A 57 -15.18 8.65 -2.53
N ASN A 58 -15.02 9.79 -1.83
CA ASN A 58 -15.35 11.11 -2.40
C ASN A 58 -14.49 11.48 -3.62
N LEU A 59 -13.31 10.86 -3.73
CA LEU A 59 -12.41 11.02 -4.87
C LEU A 59 -12.44 9.80 -5.80
N ALA A 60 -13.22 8.76 -5.55
CA ALA A 60 -13.25 7.59 -6.42
C ALA A 60 -13.86 7.93 -7.79
N THR A 61 -13.35 7.31 -8.85
CA THR A 61 -13.87 7.49 -10.21
C THR A 61 -13.60 6.27 -11.09
N GLU A 62 -14.46 6.06 -12.07
CA GLU A 62 -14.26 5.09 -13.13
C GLU A 62 -13.23 5.60 -14.16
N LEU A 63 -12.38 4.70 -14.65
CA LEU A 63 -11.53 4.86 -15.81
C LEU A 63 -12.34 4.37 -17.01
N GLN A 64 -12.90 5.28 -17.79
CA GLN A 64 -13.75 4.97 -18.94
C GLN A 64 -12.92 4.50 -20.15
N GLY A 65 -11.97 3.57 -19.94
CA GLY A 65 -10.98 3.15 -20.94
C GLY A 65 -9.86 4.17 -21.21
N GLU A 66 -9.83 5.26 -20.45
CA GLU A 66 -8.88 6.37 -20.61
C GLU A 66 -8.06 6.63 -19.32
N PHE A 67 -6.98 7.40 -19.47
CA PHE A 67 -6.20 7.89 -18.35
C PHE A 67 -6.95 8.98 -17.58
N LEU A 68 -6.80 8.98 -16.27
CA LEU A 68 -7.27 10.06 -15.41
C LEU A 68 -6.29 11.24 -15.47
N THR A 69 -6.84 12.45 -15.50
CA THR A 69 -6.04 13.68 -15.64
C THR A 69 -6.17 14.64 -14.47
N LYS A 70 -7.25 14.53 -13.69
CA LYS A 70 -7.47 15.36 -12.50
C LYS A 70 -6.46 14.98 -11.42
N CYS A 71 -5.54 15.89 -11.10
CA CYS A 71 -4.64 15.74 -9.96
C CYS A 71 -5.42 15.88 -8.64
N CYS A 72 -5.52 14.81 -7.83
CA CYS A 72 -6.22 14.80 -6.54
C CYS A 72 -5.62 13.74 -5.60
N GLY A 73 -6.00 13.83 -4.32
CA GLY A 73 -5.49 12.97 -3.25
C GLY A 73 -4.68 13.76 -2.23
N THR A 74 -4.14 13.05 -1.25
CA THR A 74 -3.32 13.62 -0.16
C THR A 74 -1.84 13.62 -0.54
N PRO A 75 -1.13 14.77 -0.55
CA PRO A 75 0.24 14.90 -1.04
C PRO A 75 1.17 13.74 -0.69
N GLY A 76 1.40 13.46 0.59
CA GLY A 76 2.35 12.42 1.02
C GLY A 76 2.05 10.99 0.55
N PHE A 77 0.89 10.73 -0.06
CA PHE A 77 0.45 9.43 -0.58
C PHE A 77 0.27 9.42 -2.11
N MET A 78 0.37 10.56 -2.78
CA MET A 78 0.17 10.65 -4.24
C MET A 78 1.35 10.04 -4.99
N SER A 79 1.02 9.34 -6.07
CA SER A 79 2.01 8.80 -6.99
C SER A 79 2.55 9.88 -7.94
N PRO A 80 3.76 9.72 -8.51
CA PRO A 80 4.35 10.72 -9.39
C PRO A 80 3.47 11.08 -10.60
N GLU A 81 2.83 10.09 -11.22
CA GLU A 81 2.01 10.27 -12.42
C GLU A 81 0.68 11.00 -12.14
N VAL A 82 0.19 10.96 -10.89
CA VAL A 82 -0.97 11.75 -10.46
C VAL A 82 -0.63 13.24 -10.47
N VAL A 83 0.59 13.59 -10.06
CA VAL A 83 1.06 14.98 -10.10
C VAL A 83 1.36 15.42 -11.54
N GLN A 84 1.87 14.51 -12.37
CA GLN A 84 2.09 14.76 -13.81
C GLN A 84 0.78 14.84 -14.62
N GLY A 85 -0.36 14.42 -14.05
CA GLY A 85 -1.69 14.61 -14.63
C GLY A 85 -2.07 13.59 -15.71
N ARG A 86 -1.47 12.39 -15.71
CA ARG A 86 -1.90 11.27 -16.57
C ARG A 86 -1.62 9.94 -15.90
N TYR A 87 -2.66 9.28 -15.41
CA TYR A 87 -2.50 8.09 -14.56
C TYR A 87 -3.63 7.07 -14.70
N SER A 88 -3.35 5.83 -14.27
CA SER A 88 -4.33 4.75 -14.16
C SER A 88 -4.64 4.41 -12.69
N GLU A 89 -5.43 3.38 -12.44
CA GLU A 89 -5.76 2.87 -11.11
C GLU A 89 -4.54 2.39 -10.31
N LEU A 90 -3.39 2.17 -10.96
CA LEU A 90 -2.12 1.83 -10.30
C LEU A 90 -1.60 2.94 -9.39
N CYS A 91 -2.15 4.16 -9.44
CA CYS A 91 -1.90 5.19 -8.44
C CYS A 91 -2.30 4.71 -7.03
N ASP A 92 -3.35 3.89 -6.91
CA ASP A 92 -3.78 3.33 -5.64
C ASP A 92 -2.76 2.36 -5.07
N VAL A 93 -2.12 1.54 -5.91
CA VAL A 93 -1.07 0.60 -5.48
C VAL A 93 0.10 1.34 -4.86
N TRP A 94 0.49 2.48 -5.46
CA TRP A 94 1.50 3.37 -4.87
C TRP A 94 1.06 3.87 -3.49
N SER A 95 -0.15 4.42 -3.37
CA SER A 95 -0.67 4.92 -2.10
C SER A 95 -0.77 3.82 -1.02
N ILE A 96 -1.06 2.57 -1.41
CA ILE A 96 -0.99 1.40 -0.53
C ILE A 96 0.46 1.12 -0.13
N GLY A 97 1.43 1.20 -1.05
CA GLY A 97 2.86 1.07 -0.74
C GLY A 97 3.34 2.07 0.31
N VAL A 98 2.92 3.34 0.19
CA VAL A 98 3.20 4.39 1.20
C VAL A 98 2.55 4.05 2.53
N THR A 99 1.28 3.63 2.51
CA THR A 99 0.53 3.21 3.70
C THR A 99 1.21 2.03 4.37
N PHE A 100 1.65 1.03 3.61
CA PHE A 100 2.36 -0.15 4.09
C PHE A 100 3.69 0.21 4.75
N TYR A 101 4.48 1.07 4.12
CA TYR A 101 5.69 1.63 4.72
C TYR A 101 5.39 2.27 6.08
N GLN A 102 4.35 3.11 6.15
CA GLN A 102 4.02 3.83 7.37
C GLN A 102 3.55 2.89 8.49
N ILE A 103 2.78 1.85 8.18
CA ILE A 103 2.35 0.87 9.17
C ILE A 103 3.55 0.07 9.71
N VAL A 104 4.49 -0.34 8.86
CA VAL A 104 5.68 -1.13 9.28
C VAL A 104 6.64 -0.29 10.12
N THR A 105 6.95 0.91 9.65
CA THR A 105 7.99 1.75 10.26
C THR A 105 7.46 2.61 11.40
N GLY A 106 6.17 2.97 11.37
CA GLY A 106 5.59 4.03 12.20
C GLY A 106 5.96 5.44 11.74
N GLN A 107 6.63 5.57 10.59
CA GLN A 107 7.16 6.83 10.06
C GLN A 107 6.47 7.18 8.75
N ARG A 108 6.29 8.47 8.49
CA ARG A 108 5.84 8.93 7.17
C ARG A 108 7.00 8.85 6.18
N LEU A 109 6.74 8.35 4.98
CA LEU A 109 7.74 8.30 3.92
C LEU A 109 8.04 9.70 3.38
N TRP A 110 6.97 10.47 3.09
CA TRP A 110 7.01 11.90 2.78
C TRP A 110 6.16 12.68 3.78
N ARG A 111 6.51 13.95 3.98
CA ARG A 111 5.68 14.85 4.78
C ARG A 111 4.48 15.30 3.96
N ASP A 112 3.45 15.77 4.64
CA ASP A 112 2.41 16.51 3.91
C ASP A 112 3.03 17.86 3.55
N THR A 113 3.26 18.07 2.26
CA THR A 113 3.67 19.36 1.73
C THR A 113 2.46 20.28 1.61
N ASP A 114 2.73 21.58 1.61
CA ASP A 114 1.75 22.64 1.38
C ASP A 114 1.16 22.61 -0.05
N THR A 115 1.95 22.17 -1.02
CA THR A 115 1.55 22.08 -2.43
C THR A 115 1.89 20.72 -3.04
N LYS A 116 1.20 20.36 -4.13
CA LYS A 116 1.43 19.08 -4.84
C LYS A 116 2.75 19.10 -5.60
N GLU A 117 3.14 20.27 -6.08
CA GLU A 117 4.40 20.55 -6.77
C GLU A 117 5.59 20.31 -5.84
N ASN A 118 5.49 20.73 -4.57
CA ASN A 118 6.52 20.47 -3.57
C ASN A 118 6.65 18.96 -3.29
N HIS A 119 5.53 18.24 -3.17
CA HIS A 119 5.56 16.76 -3.04
C HIS A 119 6.25 16.10 -4.24
N PHE A 120 5.95 16.57 -5.45
CA PHE A 120 6.59 16.03 -6.66
C PHE A 120 8.09 16.31 -6.71
N ASN A 121 8.54 17.47 -6.27
CA ASN A 121 9.97 17.77 -6.14
C ASN A 121 10.64 16.83 -5.12
N GLU A 122 10.03 16.61 -3.95
CA GLU A 122 10.53 15.65 -2.95
C GLU A 122 10.60 14.20 -3.48
N LEU A 123 9.64 13.79 -4.31
CA LEU A 123 9.65 12.49 -4.99
C LEU A 123 10.86 12.35 -5.93
N LEU A 124 11.12 13.37 -6.75
CA LEU A 124 12.22 13.37 -7.71
C LEU A 124 13.59 13.37 -7.03
N GLU A 125 13.75 14.09 -5.92
CA GLU A 125 15.01 14.11 -5.15
C GLU A 125 15.40 12.73 -4.58
N GLN A 126 14.41 11.86 -4.38
CA GLN A 126 14.63 10.53 -3.80
C GLN A 126 14.69 9.43 -4.87
N THR A 127 14.88 9.78 -6.15
CA THR A 127 14.88 8.83 -7.28
C THR A 127 16.29 8.28 -7.60
N PRO A 128 16.50 6.95 -7.73
CA PRO A 128 15.49 5.89 -7.53
C PRO A 128 15.15 5.72 -6.06
N LEU A 129 13.85 5.57 -5.78
CA LEU A 129 13.37 5.39 -4.41
C LEU A 129 13.86 4.05 -3.86
N SER A 130 14.81 4.12 -2.93
CA SER A 130 15.36 2.96 -2.25
C SER A 130 15.00 3.02 -0.77
N LEU A 131 14.04 2.17 -0.38
CA LEU A 131 13.67 2.03 1.02
C LEU A 131 14.81 1.35 1.79
N LYS A 132 15.27 2.01 2.87
CA LYS A 132 16.34 1.47 3.72
C LYS A 132 15.87 0.20 4.44
N SER A 133 16.71 -0.83 4.44
CA SER A 133 16.50 -2.06 5.23
C SER A 133 16.74 -1.80 6.72
N THR A 134 15.73 -1.25 7.39
CA THR A 134 15.74 -0.95 8.83
C THR A 134 15.34 -2.17 9.67
N GLU A 135 15.56 -2.11 10.98
CA GLU A 135 15.08 -3.15 11.92
C GLU A 135 13.56 -3.37 11.83
N ALA A 136 12.79 -2.34 11.47
CA ALA A 136 11.34 -2.48 11.27
C ALA A 136 11.01 -3.50 10.17
N TRP A 137 11.76 -3.45 9.06
CA TRP A 137 11.60 -4.36 7.92
C TRP A 137 12.15 -5.75 8.22
N LYS A 138 13.29 -5.85 8.91
CA LYS A 138 13.86 -7.15 9.31
C LYS A 138 12.88 -7.96 10.17
N LEU A 139 12.16 -7.29 11.08
CA LEU A 139 11.11 -7.92 11.89
C LEU A 139 9.94 -8.47 11.07
N GLN A 140 9.68 -7.95 9.87
CA GLN A 140 8.62 -8.45 9.01
C GLN A 140 9.01 -9.73 8.26
N GLY A 141 10.30 -10.07 8.21
CA GLY A 141 10.83 -11.23 7.50
C GLY A 141 11.17 -10.95 6.03
N SER A 142 11.76 -11.94 5.37
CA SER A 142 12.24 -11.82 3.99
C SER A 142 11.10 -11.51 3.01
N GLY A 143 11.30 -10.52 2.14
CA GLY A 143 10.35 -10.14 1.07
C GLY A 143 9.33 -9.06 1.43
N ALA A 144 9.20 -8.65 2.70
CA ALA A 144 8.30 -7.55 3.06
C ALA A 144 8.73 -6.21 2.43
N LEU A 145 10.03 -5.91 2.54
CA LEU A 145 10.63 -4.71 1.96
C LEU A 145 10.56 -4.73 0.43
N ASP A 146 10.81 -5.90 -0.16
CA ASP A 146 10.75 -6.11 -1.61
C ASP A 146 9.35 -5.81 -2.17
N LEU A 147 8.31 -6.35 -1.53
CA LEU A 147 6.91 -6.02 -1.87
C LEU A 147 6.67 -4.51 -1.79
N ALA A 148 7.09 -3.85 -0.70
CA ALA A 148 6.91 -2.41 -0.55
C ALA A 148 7.64 -1.61 -1.64
N GLN A 149 8.86 -2.00 -2.01
CA GLN A 149 9.63 -1.36 -3.08
C GLN A 149 8.97 -1.55 -4.44
N SER A 150 8.44 -2.75 -4.74
CA SER A 150 7.74 -3.01 -6.02
C SER A 150 6.48 -2.15 -6.18
N MET A 151 5.71 -1.95 -5.10
CA MET A 151 4.53 -1.08 -5.10
C MET A 151 4.90 0.41 -5.26
N LEU A 152 6.12 0.77 -4.88
CA LEU A 152 6.67 2.13 -4.96
C LEU A 152 7.61 2.32 -6.17
N SER A 153 7.43 1.53 -7.24
CA SER A 153 8.07 1.80 -8.52
C SER A 153 7.58 3.13 -9.08
N LEU A 154 8.52 4.01 -9.46
CA LEU A 154 8.20 5.33 -10.04
C LEU A 154 7.44 5.18 -11.35
N GLU A 155 7.91 4.28 -12.22
CA GLU A 155 7.20 3.89 -13.42
C GLU A 155 5.96 3.08 -13.03
N SER A 156 4.78 3.61 -13.38
CA SER A 156 3.50 2.97 -13.04
C SER A 156 3.40 1.55 -13.60
N GLN A 157 3.92 1.32 -14.80
CA GLN A 157 3.95 0.00 -15.45
C GLN A 157 4.90 -1.01 -14.77
N GLY A 158 5.84 -0.54 -13.95
CA GLY A 158 6.70 -1.40 -13.14
C GLY A 158 6.06 -1.85 -11.83
N ARG A 159 4.87 -1.32 -11.48
CA ARG A 159 4.17 -1.71 -10.26
C ARG A 159 3.34 -2.99 -10.50
N PRO A 160 3.24 -3.86 -9.49
CA PRO A 160 2.24 -4.92 -9.54
C PRO A 160 0.82 -4.32 -9.54
N THR A 161 -0.14 -5.02 -10.13
CA THR A 161 -1.56 -4.74 -9.86
C THR A 161 -1.89 -5.08 -8.40
N ALA A 162 -3.02 -4.59 -7.88
CA ALA A 162 -3.48 -5.00 -6.55
C ALA A 162 -3.63 -6.53 -6.43
N ALA A 163 -4.11 -7.20 -7.50
CA ALA A 163 -4.18 -8.65 -7.57
C ALA A 163 -2.78 -9.32 -7.50
N ALA A 164 -1.83 -8.85 -8.31
CA ALA A 164 -0.48 -9.41 -8.33
C ALA A 164 0.27 -9.16 -6.99
N ALA A 165 0.08 -8.00 -6.37
CA ALA A 165 0.62 -7.72 -5.04
C ALA A 165 0.06 -8.68 -3.98
N MET A 166 -1.19 -9.12 -4.12
CA MET A 166 -1.77 -10.12 -3.22
C MET A 166 -1.11 -11.50 -3.36
N GLU A 167 -0.60 -11.83 -4.55
CA GLU A 167 0.07 -13.12 -4.84
C GLU A 167 1.55 -13.14 -4.42
N HIS A 168 2.10 -12.01 -3.96
CA HIS A 168 3.49 -11.93 -3.54
C HIS A 168 3.84 -12.93 -2.42
N ASP A 169 4.95 -13.67 -2.58
CA ASP A 169 5.38 -14.76 -1.70
C ASP A 169 5.38 -14.41 -0.21
N TRP A 170 5.85 -13.20 0.13
CA TRP A 170 5.83 -12.74 1.52
C TRP A 170 4.42 -12.64 2.08
N LEU A 171 3.48 -12.07 1.32
CA LEU A 171 2.11 -11.85 1.77
C LEU A 171 1.36 -13.18 1.87
N GLN A 172 1.50 -14.05 0.88
CA GLN A 172 0.92 -15.39 0.89
C GLN A 172 1.37 -16.18 2.13
N ARG A 173 2.66 -16.13 2.50
CA ARG A 173 3.16 -16.74 3.74
C ARG A 173 2.54 -16.17 5.02
N GLN A 174 2.11 -14.91 5.03
CA GLN A 174 1.42 -14.33 6.20
C GLN A 174 -0.04 -14.78 6.30
N MET A 175 -0.65 -15.10 5.16
CA MET A 175 -2.05 -15.53 5.07
C MET A 175 -2.22 -17.02 5.31
N LEU A 176 -1.29 -17.84 4.86
CA LEU A 176 -1.25 -19.27 5.14
C LEU A 176 -0.88 -19.47 6.62
N GLY A 177 -1.79 -20.04 7.40
CA GLY A 177 -1.50 -20.45 8.76
C GLY A 177 -0.33 -21.43 8.79
N SER A 178 0.50 -21.36 9.83
CA SER A 178 1.58 -22.31 10.11
C SER A 178 1.02 -23.70 10.47
N GLU A 179 0.37 -24.39 9.54
CA GLU A 179 -0.16 -25.75 9.72
C GLU A 179 0.11 -26.70 8.54
N GLN A 180 0.96 -26.34 7.57
CA GLN A 180 1.32 -27.24 6.46
C GLN A 180 2.83 -27.47 6.26
N ALA A 181 3.62 -27.36 7.33
CA ALA A 181 5.05 -27.71 7.30
C ALA A 181 5.38 -29.06 7.98
N CYS A 182 4.38 -29.82 8.46
CA CYS A 182 4.62 -31.12 9.09
C CYS A 182 3.68 -32.20 8.55
N CYS A 183 3.89 -32.59 7.29
CA CYS A 183 3.49 -33.89 6.77
C CYS A 183 4.56 -34.31 5.76
N THR A 184 5.76 -34.65 6.27
CA THR A 184 6.63 -35.59 5.57
C THR A 184 5.89 -36.92 5.51
N ILE A 185 5.39 -37.27 4.33
CA ILE A 185 4.96 -38.63 4.04
C ILE A 185 6.24 -39.48 4.07
N SER A 186 6.25 -40.42 5.01
CA SER A 186 7.22 -41.51 5.12
C SER A 186 6.98 -42.56 4.04
#